data_AF-A0A0M3DFC1-F1
#
_entry.id   AF-A0A0M3DFC1-F1
#
_cell.length_a   1.000
_cell.length_b   1.000
_cell.length_c   1.000
_cell.angle_alpha   90.00
_cell.angle_beta   90.00
_cell.angle_gamma   90.00
#
_symmetry.space_group_name_H-M   'P 1'
#
loop_
_entity.id
_entity.type
_entity.pdbx_description
1 polymer ?
#
loop_
_entity_poly.entity_id
_entity_poly.type
_entity_poly.pdbx_seq_one_letter_code
_entity_poly.pdbx_strand_id
1 'polypeptide(L)'
;MLKDITIGQYYPTNSSIHKLDARVKLIATFIFMISLFIINKFWPYLIVVASLIAVIGLSKIPVKFIMKGLKPLKWIIIFTFVINIFFIPGDPIWSFGFVKITYQGVSQAIFMALRLIFLVVGTSLLTLTTSPIELTDGIERLLNPFKKIGFPVHELAMMMTIALRFIPTLLDETDKIMKAQMSRGADFESKNIINRAKNLVPLLIPLFISAFRRADELAMAMEARCYRGGDNRTKMKECIMTKADYIAYVVQVLYLGIVVFIRFV
;
A
#
# COMPACT_ATOMS: atom_id res chain seq x y z
N MET A 1 24.19 3.30 2.76
CA MET A 1 23.14 3.32 3.80
C MET A 1 21.74 3.34 3.18
N LEU A 2 21.57 3.70 1.89
CA LEU A 2 20.25 3.72 1.22
C LEU A 2 19.89 2.41 0.49
N LYS A 3 20.83 1.47 0.29
CA LYS A 3 20.58 0.17 -0.36
C LYS A 3 19.60 -0.75 0.37
N ASP A 4 19.31 -0.49 1.64
CA ASP A 4 18.36 -1.26 2.47
C ASP A 4 16.94 -0.67 2.47
N ILE A 5 16.71 0.43 1.74
CA ILE A 5 15.34 0.91 1.51
C ILE A 5 14.68 -0.07 0.56
N THR A 6 13.94 -1.02 1.13
CA THR A 6 13.06 -1.96 0.41
C THR A 6 11.93 -1.17 -0.27
N ILE A 7 12.22 -0.58 -1.43
CA ILE A 7 11.23 0.14 -2.23
C ILE A 7 10.25 -0.87 -2.82
N GLY A 8 9.04 -0.85 -2.28
CA GLY A 8 8.04 -1.88 -2.55
C GLY A 8 8.45 -3.19 -1.90
N GLN A 9 7.77 -3.58 -0.82
CA GLN A 9 7.99 -4.87 -0.15
C GLN A 9 7.45 -6.03 -0.99
N TYR A 10 7.67 -6.04 -2.31
CA TYR A 10 7.26 -7.16 -3.14
C TYR A 10 8.07 -8.40 -2.78
N TYR A 11 7.40 -9.48 -2.41
CA TYR A 11 8.04 -10.74 -2.11
C TYR A 11 7.93 -11.65 -3.33
N PRO A 12 9.01 -11.85 -4.12
CA PRO A 12 8.93 -12.56 -5.37
C PRO A 12 8.68 -14.06 -5.11
N THR A 13 7.42 -14.46 -5.17
CA THR A 13 7.01 -15.87 -5.06
C THR A 13 6.12 -16.26 -6.23
N ASN A 14 6.34 -17.48 -6.74
CA ASN A 14 5.50 -18.06 -7.78
C ASN A 14 4.25 -18.68 -7.14
N SER A 15 3.23 -17.87 -6.91
CA SER A 15 1.94 -18.30 -6.37
C SER A 15 0.78 -17.97 -7.33
N SER A 16 -0.34 -18.68 -7.20
CA SER A 16 -1.54 -18.41 -8.01
C SER A 16 -2.05 -16.99 -7.81
N ILE A 17 -1.92 -16.44 -6.60
CA ILE A 17 -2.30 -15.06 -6.29
C ILE A 17 -1.35 -14.07 -6.96
N HIS A 18 -0.04 -14.33 -7.00
CA HIS A 18 0.89 -13.42 -7.66
C HIS A 18 0.57 -13.26 -9.15
N LYS A 19 0.11 -14.34 -9.80
CA LYS A 19 -0.26 -14.35 -11.22
C LYS A 19 -1.60 -13.66 -11.55
N LEU A 20 -2.44 -13.36 -10.56
CA LEU A 20 -3.70 -12.64 -10.80
C LEU A 20 -3.42 -11.21 -11.27
N ASP A 21 -4.35 -10.67 -12.06
CA ASP A 21 -4.29 -9.28 -12.53
C ASP A 21 -4.36 -8.30 -11.34
N ALA A 22 -3.51 -7.26 -11.38
CA ALA A 22 -3.42 -6.27 -10.31
C ALA A 22 -4.75 -5.54 -10.05
N ARG A 23 -5.58 -5.36 -11.08
CA ARG A 23 -6.93 -4.76 -10.94
C ARG A 23 -7.81 -5.59 -10.02
N VAL A 24 -7.78 -6.91 -10.19
CA VAL A 24 -8.58 -7.85 -9.38
C VAL A 24 -8.14 -7.77 -7.93
N LYS A 25 -6.83 -7.76 -7.68
CA LYS A 25 -6.28 -7.62 -6.31
C LYS A 25 -6.65 -6.28 -5.69
N LEU A 26 -6.56 -5.19 -6.45
CA LEU A 26 -6.96 -3.85 -5.98
C LEU A 26 -8.43 -3.83 -5.59
N ILE A 27 -9.32 -4.26 -6.50
CA ILE A 27 -10.76 -4.33 -6.21
C ILE A 27 -11.01 -5.27 -5.02
N ALA A 28 -10.33 -6.41 -4.93
CA ALA A 28 -10.37 -7.35 -3.79
C ALA A 28 -10.06 -6.67 -2.47
N THR A 29 -8.97 -5.90 -2.43
CA THR A 29 -8.58 -5.20 -1.22
C THR A 29 -9.53 -4.08 -0.84
N PHE A 30 -10.08 -3.34 -1.81
CA PHE A 30 -11.09 -2.31 -1.54
C PHE A 30 -12.39 -2.93 -0.99
N ILE A 31 -12.88 -4.00 -1.63
CA ILE A 31 -14.07 -4.73 -1.14
C ILE A 31 -13.82 -5.30 0.25
N PHE A 32 -12.64 -5.88 0.49
CA PHE A 32 -12.25 -6.38 1.80
C PHE A 32 -12.26 -5.25 2.85
N MET A 33 -11.65 -4.10 2.55
CA MET A 33 -11.66 -2.93 3.44
C MET A 33 -13.08 -2.47 3.77
N ILE A 34 -13.94 -2.32 2.75
CA ILE A 34 -15.34 -1.91 2.94
C ILE A 34 -16.10 -2.94 3.78
N SER A 35 -15.87 -4.25 3.55
CA SER A 35 -16.53 -5.32 4.29
C SER A 35 -16.28 -5.27 5.80
N LEU A 36 -15.07 -4.86 6.23
CA LEU A 36 -14.72 -4.73 7.65
C LEU A 36 -15.52 -3.65 8.39
N PHE A 37 -16.01 -2.63 7.68
CA PHE A 37 -16.87 -1.58 8.24
C PHE A 37 -18.35 -1.95 8.24
N ILE A 38 -18.76 -2.93 7.44
CA ILE A 38 -20.13 -3.45 7.38
C ILE A 38 -20.41 -4.42 8.55
N ILE A 39 -19.37 -5.05 9.09
CA ILE A 39 -19.50 -6.05 10.16
C ILE A 39 -19.80 -5.38 11.52
N ASN A 40 -20.93 -5.76 12.10
CA ASN A 40 -21.42 -5.26 13.40
C ASN A 40 -21.45 -6.34 14.51
N LYS A 41 -21.34 -7.62 14.14
CA LYS A 41 -21.37 -8.77 15.06
C LYS A 41 -19.99 -9.45 15.08
N PHE A 42 -19.67 -10.22 16.13
CA PHE A 42 -18.39 -10.95 16.22
C PHE A 42 -18.30 -12.13 15.24
N TRP A 43 -19.41 -12.85 15.03
CA TRP A 43 -19.48 -14.04 14.18
C TRP A 43 -18.97 -13.85 12.74
N PRO A 44 -19.32 -12.76 12.01
CA PRO A 44 -18.81 -12.49 10.66
C PRO A 44 -17.28 -12.41 10.55
N TYR A 45 -16.55 -12.08 11.63
CA TYR A 45 -15.09 -12.05 11.58
C TYR A 45 -14.48 -13.44 11.34
N LEU A 46 -15.20 -14.54 11.62
CA LEU A 46 -14.74 -15.88 11.26
C LEU A 46 -14.57 -16.03 9.74
N ILE A 47 -15.47 -15.42 8.96
CA ILE A 47 -15.42 -15.45 7.48
C ILE A 47 -14.24 -14.60 6.99
N VAL A 48 -14.03 -13.44 7.60
CA VAL A 48 -12.85 -12.59 7.33
C VAL A 48 -11.56 -13.37 7.58
N VAL A 49 -11.44 -14.03 8.74
CA VAL A 49 -10.27 -14.83 9.09
C VAL A 49 -10.08 -16.00 8.12
N ALA A 50 -11.14 -16.74 7.80
CA ALA A 50 -11.09 -17.84 6.84
C ALA A 50 -10.62 -17.36 5.45
N SER A 51 -11.15 -16.23 4.98
CA SER A 51 -10.73 -15.63 3.70
C SER A 51 -9.26 -15.21 3.72
N LEU A 52 -8.78 -14.60 4.80
CA LEU A 52 -7.38 -14.22 4.94
C LEU A 52 -6.46 -15.44 4.98
N ILE A 53 -6.81 -16.48 5.73
CA ILE A 53 -6.02 -17.72 5.79
C ILE A 53 -5.93 -18.37 4.41
N ALA A 54 -7.05 -18.43 3.67
CA ALA A 54 -7.06 -18.95 2.31
C ALA A 54 -6.13 -18.15 1.39
N VAL A 55 -6.22 -16.81 1.43
CA VAL A 55 -5.36 -15.92 0.62
C VAL A 55 -3.89 -16.05 1.02
N ILE A 56 -3.56 -16.11 2.31
CA ILE A 56 -2.19 -16.29 2.81
C ILE A 56 -1.62 -17.64 2.34
N GLY A 57 -2.39 -18.73 2.49
CA GLY A 57 -2.00 -20.07 2.05
C GLY A 57 -1.76 -20.15 0.54
N LEU A 58 -2.66 -19.57 -0.25
CA LEU A 58 -2.52 -19.49 -1.71
C LEU A 58 -1.40 -18.53 -2.16
N SER A 59 -1.04 -17.55 -1.33
CA SER A 59 0.05 -16.61 -1.61
C SER A 59 1.42 -17.23 -1.37
N LYS A 60 1.52 -18.28 -0.55
CA LYS A 60 2.78 -18.91 -0.11
C LYS A 60 3.76 -17.90 0.53
N ILE A 61 3.23 -16.81 1.09
CA ILE A 61 4.05 -15.79 1.76
C ILE A 61 4.26 -16.22 3.21
N PRO A 62 5.51 -16.21 3.72
CA PRO A 62 5.78 -16.45 5.13
C PRO A 62 5.03 -15.44 6.02
N VAL A 63 4.22 -15.94 6.95
CA VAL A 63 3.40 -15.14 7.89
C VAL A 63 4.23 -14.11 8.66
N LYS A 64 5.51 -14.40 8.91
CA LYS A 64 6.46 -13.48 9.55
C LYS A 64 6.58 -12.14 8.80
N PHE A 65 6.52 -12.13 7.48
CA PHE A 65 6.60 -10.88 6.70
C PHE A 65 5.31 -10.07 6.77
N ILE A 66 4.16 -10.75 6.76
CA ILE A 66 2.85 -10.12 6.96
C ILE A 66 2.78 -9.48 8.36
N MET A 67 3.24 -10.19 9.38
CA MET A 67 3.24 -9.72 10.77
C MET A 67 4.17 -8.51 11.00
N LYS A 68 5.20 -8.32 10.16
CA LYS A 68 6.04 -7.10 10.21
C LYS A 68 5.23 -5.84 9.90
N GLY A 69 4.18 -5.94 9.08
CA GLY A 69 3.28 -4.82 8.77
C GLY A 69 2.52 -4.29 10.00
N LEU A 70 2.27 -5.15 11.01
CA LEU A 70 1.62 -4.73 12.26
C LEU A 70 2.58 -4.03 13.23
N LYS A 71 3.90 -4.23 13.09
CA LYS A 71 4.90 -3.67 14.02
C LYS A 71 4.82 -2.14 14.19
N PRO A 72 4.77 -1.31 13.13
CA PRO A 72 4.65 0.14 13.28
C PRO A 72 3.32 0.57 13.90
N LEU A 73 2.26 -0.20 13.70
CA LEU A 73 0.90 0.14 14.16
C LEU A 73 0.57 -0.43 15.55
N LYS A 74 1.47 -1.22 16.16
CA LYS A 74 1.27 -1.81 17.49
C LYS A 74 0.88 -0.76 18.54
N TRP A 75 1.56 0.38 18.55
CA TRP A 75 1.27 1.46 19.50
C TRP A 75 -0.10 2.08 19.27
N ILE A 76 -0.51 2.28 18.01
CA ILE A 76 -1.84 2.80 17.66
C ILE A 76 -2.93 1.79 18.07
N ILE A 77 -2.72 0.49 17.84
CA ILE A 77 -3.67 -0.56 18.23
C ILE A 77 -3.82 -0.60 19.75
N ILE A 78 -2.72 -0.58 20.51
CA ILE A 78 -2.77 -0.56 21.99
C ILE A 78 -3.45 0.71 22.48
N PHE A 79 -3.08 1.86 21.94
CA PHE A 79 -3.65 3.16 22.33
C PHE A 79 -5.16 3.21 22.08
N THR A 80 -5.60 2.81 20.89
CA THR A 80 -7.03 2.77 20.56
C THR A 80 -7.78 1.76 21.42
N PHE A 81 -7.20 0.59 21.70
CA PHE A 81 -7.78 -0.39 22.61
C PHE A 81 -8.00 0.17 24.02
N VAL A 82 -6.98 0.85 24.56
CA VAL A 82 -7.02 1.50 25.89
C VAL A 82 -8.02 2.67 25.92
N ILE A 83 -8.13 3.45 24.86
CA ILE A 83 -9.16 4.50 24.81
C ILE A 83 -10.56 3.90 24.77
N ASN A 84 -10.80 2.90 23.91
CA ASN A 84 -12.14 2.33 23.76
C ASN A 84 -12.63 1.64 25.04
N ILE A 85 -11.75 0.99 25.82
CA ILE A 85 -12.16 0.35 27.08
C ILE A 85 -12.59 1.35 28.17
N PHE A 86 -11.98 2.55 28.19
CA PHE A 86 -12.22 3.54 29.26
C PHE A 86 -13.19 4.66 28.89
N PHE A 87 -13.28 5.03 27.62
CA PHE A 87 -14.06 6.19 27.18
C PHE A 87 -15.43 5.85 26.60
N ILE A 88 -15.77 4.56 26.47
CA ILE A 88 -17.07 4.14 25.95
C ILE A 88 -18.06 3.93 27.10
N PRO A 89 -19.15 4.72 27.14
CA PRO A 89 -20.20 4.54 28.15
C PRO A 89 -20.97 3.25 27.90
N GLY A 90 -21.44 2.63 28.99
CA GLY A 90 -22.11 1.33 28.95
C GLY A 90 -22.26 0.75 30.35
N ASP A 91 -22.57 -0.55 30.42
CA ASP A 91 -22.79 -1.29 31.66
C ASP A 91 -21.44 -1.58 32.35
N PRO A 92 -21.20 -1.03 33.55
CA PRO A 92 -19.91 -1.14 34.22
C PRO A 92 -19.70 -2.54 34.77
N ILE A 93 -18.62 -3.20 34.34
CA ILE A 93 -18.11 -4.45 34.90
C ILE A 93 -17.31 -4.14 36.16
N TRP A 94 -16.49 -3.09 36.09
CA TRP A 94 -15.61 -2.67 37.15
C TRP A 94 -15.50 -1.15 37.14
N SER A 95 -15.67 -0.53 38.30
CA SER A 95 -15.54 0.91 38.48
C SER A 95 -14.48 1.19 39.53
N PHE A 96 -13.46 1.96 39.15
CA PHE A 96 -12.47 2.49 40.07
C PHE A 96 -12.34 4.00 39.86
N GLY A 97 -12.98 4.79 40.72
CA GLY A 97 -13.00 6.25 40.61
C GLY A 97 -13.65 6.77 39.31
N PHE A 98 -12.97 7.69 38.62
CA PHE A 98 -13.41 8.27 37.33
C PHE A 98 -13.32 7.31 36.15
N VAL A 99 -12.70 6.13 36.34
CA VAL A 99 -12.47 5.15 35.28
C VAL A 99 -13.41 3.97 35.45
N LYS A 100 -14.29 3.77 34.46
CA LYS A 100 -15.23 2.65 34.42
C LYS A 100 -14.93 1.78 33.22
N ILE A 101 -14.76 0.47 33.45
CA ILE A 101 -14.64 -0.52 32.39
C ILE A 101 -16.04 -1.06 32.11
N THR A 102 -16.51 -0.87 30.88
CA THR A 102 -17.86 -1.27 30.44
C THR A 102 -17.80 -2.49 29.52
N TYR A 103 -18.84 -3.32 29.52
CA TYR A 103 -18.95 -4.44 28.56
C TYR A 103 -18.88 -3.95 27.10
N GLN A 104 -19.55 -2.83 26.83
CA GLN A 104 -19.57 -2.17 25.53
C GLN A 104 -18.19 -1.65 25.16
N GLY A 105 -17.45 -1.06 26.10
CA GLY A 105 -16.10 -0.56 25.88
C GLY A 105 -15.10 -1.68 25.59
N VAL A 106 -15.14 -2.79 26.32
CA VAL A 106 -14.31 -3.97 26.04
C VAL A 106 -14.64 -4.56 24.68
N SER A 107 -15.93 -4.76 24.38
CA SER A 107 -16.41 -5.29 23.11
C SER A 107 -15.93 -4.43 21.94
N GLN A 108 -16.13 -3.11 22.02
CA GLN A 108 -15.72 -2.16 20.98
C GLN A 108 -14.19 -2.08 20.85
N ALA A 109 -13.45 -2.14 21.96
CA ALA A 109 -11.99 -2.19 21.93
C ALA A 109 -11.48 -3.41 21.16
N ILE A 110 -12.05 -4.58 21.41
CA ILE A 110 -11.72 -5.82 20.68
C ILE A 110 -12.12 -5.68 19.20
N PHE A 111 -13.33 -5.18 18.90
CA PHE A 111 -13.78 -4.94 17.52
C PHE A 111 -12.83 -4.03 16.75
N MET A 112 -12.43 -2.90 17.35
CA MET A 112 -11.55 -1.93 16.71
C MET A 112 -10.14 -2.50 16.51
N ALA A 113 -9.60 -3.19 17.52
CA ALA A 113 -8.29 -3.83 17.42
C ALA A 113 -8.27 -4.90 16.32
N LEU A 114 -9.27 -5.78 16.27
CA LEU A 114 -9.41 -6.78 15.21
C LEU A 114 -9.56 -6.13 13.83
N ARG A 115 -10.40 -5.10 13.71
CA ARG A 115 -10.59 -4.35 12.45
C ARG A 115 -9.28 -3.76 11.95
N LEU A 116 -8.51 -3.11 12.82
CA LEU A 116 -7.20 -2.56 12.47
C LEU A 116 -6.22 -3.66 12.05
N ILE A 117 -6.16 -4.77 12.80
CA ILE A 117 -5.29 -5.90 12.46
C ILE A 117 -5.64 -6.44 11.07
N PHE A 118 -6.91 -6.71 10.79
CA PHE A 118 -7.35 -7.24 9.51
C PHE A 118 -7.11 -6.27 8.36
N LEU A 119 -7.36 -4.97 8.56
CA LEU A 119 -7.11 -3.94 7.56
C LEU A 119 -5.62 -3.92 7.18
N VAL A 120 -4.74 -3.96 8.18
CA VAL A 120 -3.29 -3.94 7.95
C VAL A 120 -2.82 -5.23 7.28
N VAL A 121 -3.29 -6.38 7.74
CA VAL A 121 -2.92 -7.68 7.14
C VAL A 121 -3.41 -7.78 5.69
N GLY A 122 -4.66 -7.39 5.42
CA GLY A 122 -5.25 -7.41 4.08
C GLY A 122 -4.55 -6.46 3.10
N THR A 123 -4.24 -5.24 3.52
CA THR A 123 -3.51 -4.27 2.68
C THR A 123 -2.04 -4.65 2.51
N SER A 124 -1.40 -5.22 3.54
CA SER A 124 -0.02 -5.75 3.43
C SER A 124 0.06 -6.89 2.43
N LEU A 125 -0.97 -7.73 2.31
CA LEU A 125 -0.99 -8.79 1.31
C LEU A 125 -0.94 -8.23 -0.12
N LEU A 126 -1.65 -7.13 -0.41
CA LEU A 126 -1.58 -6.48 -1.72
C LEU A 126 -0.16 -6.01 -2.05
N THR A 127 0.49 -5.32 -1.11
CA THR A 127 1.82 -4.75 -1.31
C THR A 127 2.92 -5.81 -1.38
N LEU A 128 2.74 -6.95 -0.70
CA LEU A 128 3.65 -8.08 -0.77
C LEU A 128 3.46 -8.91 -2.06
N THR A 129 2.24 -9.01 -2.57
CA THR A 129 1.89 -9.88 -3.73
C THR A 129 1.90 -9.18 -5.09
N THR A 130 2.02 -7.85 -5.13
CA THR A 130 1.91 -7.06 -6.36
C THR A 130 3.05 -6.05 -6.43
N SER A 131 3.76 -6.05 -7.55
CA SER A 131 4.86 -5.10 -7.73
C SER A 131 4.33 -3.66 -7.91
N PRO A 132 5.10 -2.61 -7.55
CA PRO A 132 4.67 -1.22 -7.72
C PRO A 132 4.29 -0.85 -9.17
N ILE A 133 4.97 -1.45 -10.14
CA ILE A 133 4.69 -1.24 -11.58
C ILE A 133 3.35 -1.86 -11.96
N GLU A 134 3.08 -3.10 -11.51
CA GLU A 134 1.79 -3.77 -11.73
C GLU A 134 0.64 -3.05 -11.02
N LEU A 135 0.88 -2.54 -9.80
CA LEU A 135 -0.10 -1.72 -9.08
C LEU A 135 -0.45 -0.46 -9.89
N THR A 136 0.54 0.16 -10.52
CA THR A 136 0.34 1.38 -11.33
C THR A 136 -0.45 1.07 -12.60
N ASP A 137 -0.13 0.00 -13.33
CA ASP A 137 -0.94 -0.45 -14.49
C ASP A 137 -2.36 -0.84 -14.06
N GLY A 138 -2.51 -1.46 -12.88
CA GLY A 138 -3.81 -1.76 -12.28
C GLY A 138 -4.64 -0.50 -12.03
N ILE A 139 -4.05 0.51 -11.38
CA ILE A 139 -4.71 1.81 -11.11
C ILE A 139 -5.04 2.52 -12.43
N GLU A 140 -4.11 2.57 -13.39
CA GLU A 140 -4.35 3.18 -14.72
C GLU A 140 -5.60 2.60 -15.37
N ARG A 141 -5.71 1.27 -15.41
CA ARG A 141 -6.85 0.61 -16.04
C ARG A 141 -8.17 0.84 -15.29
N LEU A 142 -8.13 0.94 -13.96
CA LEU A 142 -9.30 1.32 -13.16
C LEU A 142 -9.70 2.77 -13.40
N LEU A 143 -8.75 3.65 -13.73
CA LEU A 143 -9.01 5.05 -14.04
C LEU A 143 -9.40 5.30 -15.51
N ASN A 144 -9.14 4.35 -16.42
CA ASN A 144 -9.48 4.45 -17.84
C ASN A 144 -10.93 4.89 -18.16
N PRO A 145 -12.00 4.44 -17.46
CA PRO A 145 -13.36 4.95 -17.72
C PRO A 145 -13.49 6.48 -17.49
N PHE A 146 -12.68 7.07 -16.62
CA PHE A 146 -12.67 8.51 -16.38
C PHE A 146 -12.05 9.31 -17.54
N LYS A 147 -11.37 8.65 -18.51
CA LYS A 147 -10.92 9.30 -19.76
C LYS A 147 -12.09 9.97 -20.50
N LYS A 148 -13.30 9.39 -20.41
CA LYS A 148 -14.52 9.96 -21.01
C LYS A 148 -14.94 11.31 -20.41
N ILE A 149 -14.50 11.61 -19.18
CA ILE A 149 -14.80 12.84 -18.44
C ILE A 149 -13.64 13.85 -18.59
N GLY A 150 -12.69 13.59 -19.50
CA GLY A 150 -11.52 14.45 -19.72
C GLY A 150 -10.36 14.23 -18.75
N PHE A 151 -10.39 13.16 -17.95
CA PHE A 151 -9.31 12.86 -17.02
C PHE A 151 -8.07 12.30 -17.75
N PRO A 152 -6.85 12.85 -17.55
CA PRO A 152 -5.63 12.48 -18.28
C PRO A 152 -4.99 11.19 -17.74
N VAL A 153 -5.68 10.05 -17.93
CA VAL A 153 -5.27 8.74 -17.39
C VAL A 153 -3.89 8.32 -17.92
N HIS A 154 -3.64 8.52 -19.21
CA HIS A 154 -2.43 8.06 -19.90
C HIS A 154 -1.20 8.84 -19.42
N GLU A 155 -1.32 10.16 -19.28
CA GLU A 155 -0.28 11.05 -18.80
C GLU A 155 0.08 10.71 -17.35
N LEU A 156 -0.92 10.48 -16.49
CA LEU A 156 -0.70 10.06 -15.10
C LEU A 156 0.02 8.72 -15.02
N ALA A 157 -0.40 7.73 -15.81
CA ALA A 157 0.25 6.42 -15.84
C ALA A 157 1.70 6.50 -16.33
N MET A 158 1.97 7.34 -17.34
CA MET A 158 3.32 7.62 -17.80
C MET A 158 4.17 8.26 -16.72
N MET A 159 3.68 9.34 -16.07
CA MET A 159 4.39 10.02 -14.99
C MET A 159 4.73 9.06 -13.84
N MET A 160 3.76 8.23 -13.42
CA MET A 160 3.97 7.25 -12.37
C MET A 160 4.99 6.17 -12.77
N THR A 161 4.93 5.67 -14.01
CA THR A 161 5.88 4.67 -14.52
C THR A 161 7.30 5.24 -14.60
N ILE A 162 7.44 6.48 -15.07
CA ILE A 162 8.72 7.21 -15.13
C ILE A 162 9.26 7.41 -13.72
N ALA A 163 8.42 7.86 -12.78
CA ALA A 163 8.81 8.07 -11.39
C ALA A 163 9.30 6.76 -10.74
N LEU A 164 8.52 5.68 -10.83
CA LEU A 164 8.90 4.37 -10.28
C LEU A 164 10.21 3.84 -10.87
N ARG A 165 10.46 4.09 -12.15
CA ARG A 165 11.71 3.70 -12.81
C ARG A 165 12.91 4.54 -12.38
N PHE A 166 12.72 5.84 -12.15
CA PHE A 166 13.81 6.74 -11.74
C PHE A 166 14.13 6.69 -10.25
N ILE A 167 13.18 6.28 -9.40
CA ILE A 167 13.38 6.19 -7.95
C ILE A 167 14.67 5.40 -7.59
N PRO A 168 14.92 4.18 -8.09
CA PRO A 168 16.16 3.45 -7.81
C PRO A 168 17.41 4.21 -8.28
N THR A 169 17.36 4.80 -9.48
CA THR A 169 18.49 5.53 -10.06
C THR A 169 18.80 6.81 -9.28
N LEU A 170 17.79 7.51 -8.77
CA LEU A 170 17.94 8.68 -7.91
C LEU A 170 18.49 8.31 -6.54
N LEU A 171 18.13 7.16 -5.98
CA LEU A 171 18.73 6.66 -4.74
C LEU A 171 20.22 6.34 -4.92
N ASP A 172 20.59 5.65 -6.00
CA ASP A 172 21.99 5.34 -6.31
C ASP A 172 22.83 6.63 -6.48
N GLU A 173 22.25 7.62 -7.13
CA GLU A 173 22.87 8.93 -7.32
C GLU A 173 22.99 9.71 -6.01
N THR A 174 21.95 9.68 -5.18
CA THR A 174 21.97 10.25 -3.83
C THR A 174 23.10 9.62 -3.00
N ASP A 175 23.22 8.28 -3.02
CA ASP A 175 24.29 7.56 -2.32
C ASP A 175 25.69 7.96 -2.85
N LYS A 176 25.84 8.21 -4.16
CA LYS A 176 27.11 8.67 -4.76
C LYS A 176 27.45 10.11 -4.34
N ILE A 177 26.48 11.03 -4.44
CA ILE A 177 26.65 12.45 -4.08
C ILE A 177 26.96 12.54 -2.59
N MET A 178 26.22 11.82 -1.75
CA MET A 178 26.43 11.79 -0.30
C MET A 178 27.86 11.34 0.05
N LYS A 179 28.35 10.24 -0.55
CA LYS A 179 29.73 9.79 -0.35
C LYS A 179 30.77 10.81 -0.82
N ALA A 180 30.55 11.45 -1.97
CA ALA A 180 31.46 12.46 -2.49
C ALA A 180 31.54 13.70 -1.59
N GLN A 181 30.40 14.15 -1.04
CA GLN A 181 30.35 15.27 -0.11
C GLN A 181 30.97 14.90 1.25
N MET A 182 30.76 13.68 1.74
CA MET A 182 31.46 13.18 2.95
C MET A 182 32.98 13.20 2.78
N SER A 183 33.49 12.78 1.62
CA SER A 183 34.94 12.87 1.32
C SER A 183 35.46 14.31 1.25
N ARG A 184 34.59 15.30 1.03
CA ARG A 184 34.89 16.74 1.06
C ARG A 184 34.69 17.38 2.43
N GLY A 185 34.39 16.59 3.46
CA GLY A 185 34.23 17.06 4.84
C GLY A 185 32.80 17.46 5.24
N ALA A 186 31.79 17.15 4.42
CA ALA A 186 30.40 17.35 4.81
C ALA A 186 29.96 16.31 5.86
N ASP A 187 29.46 16.78 7.00
CA ASP A 187 28.94 15.93 8.08
C ASP A 187 27.41 15.83 8.02
N PHE A 188 26.89 14.67 7.64
CA PHE A 188 25.45 14.39 7.57
C PHE A 188 24.88 13.79 8.87
N GLU A 189 25.73 13.47 9.84
CA GLU A 189 25.39 12.80 11.10
C GLU A 189 25.47 13.72 12.33
N SER A 190 25.79 15.00 12.14
CA SER A 190 25.88 15.98 13.23
C SER A 190 24.60 16.02 14.09
N LYS A 191 24.79 16.13 15.42
CA LYS A 191 23.68 16.22 16.40
C LYS A 191 22.89 17.54 16.31
N ASN A 192 23.45 18.58 15.72
CA ASN A 192 22.79 19.87 15.58
C ASN A 192 21.89 19.88 14.34
N ILE A 193 20.57 19.93 14.55
CA ILE A 193 19.54 19.88 13.50
C ILE A 193 19.74 20.99 12.46
N ILE A 194 20.17 22.18 12.88
CA ILE A 194 20.38 23.34 11.97
C ILE A 194 21.58 23.07 11.05
N ASN A 195 22.69 22.60 11.62
CA ASN A 195 23.88 22.29 10.84
C ASN A 195 23.63 21.10 9.90
N ARG A 196 22.90 20.09 10.37
CA ARG A 196 22.48 18.97 9.55
C ARG A 196 21.62 19.40 8.36
N ALA A 197 20.67 20.32 8.57
CA ALA A 197 19.85 20.86 7.49
C ALA A 197 20.69 21.64 6.47
N LYS A 198 21.63 22.49 6.92
CA LYS A 198 22.57 23.18 6.02
C LYS A 198 23.42 22.20 5.22
N ASN A 199 23.86 21.11 5.83
CA ASN A 199 24.67 20.09 5.19
C ASN A 199 23.89 19.25 4.16
N LEU A 200 22.55 19.32 4.11
CA LEU A 200 21.75 18.71 3.04
C LEU A 200 21.76 19.54 1.75
N VAL A 201 22.05 20.84 1.79
CA VAL A 201 22.04 21.71 0.60
C VAL A 201 23.03 21.25 -0.47
N PRO A 202 24.30 20.90 -0.16
CA PRO A 202 25.26 20.34 -1.12
C PRO A 202 24.86 18.99 -1.72
N LEU A 203 23.88 18.29 -1.14
CA LEU A 203 23.30 17.07 -1.69
C LEU A 203 22.10 17.38 -2.58
N LEU A 204 21.20 18.25 -2.13
CA LEU A 204 19.97 18.59 -2.83
C LEU A 204 20.23 19.28 -4.17
N ILE A 205 21.09 20.31 -4.20
CA ILE A 205 21.32 21.10 -5.42
C ILE A 205 21.83 20.22 -6.57
N PRO A 206 22.89 19.40 -6.41
CA PRO A 206 23.35 18.52 -7.50
C PRO A 206 22.32 17.47 -7.91
N LEU A 207 21.54 16.94 -6.95
CA LEU A 207 20.49 15.97 -7.23
C LEU A 207 19.38 16.58 -8.10
N PHE A 208 18.95 17.81 -7.80
CA PHE A 208 17.97 18.54 -8.62
C PHE A 208 18.48 18.79 -10.03
N ILE A 209 19.72 19.31 -10.17
CA ILE A 209 20.32 19.56 -11.49
C ILE A 209 20.37 18.27 -12.32
N SER A 210 20.77 17.15 -11.69
CA SER A 210 20.83 15.86 -12.38
C SER A 210 19.44 15.32 -12.75
N ALA A 211 18.44 15.50 -11.88
CA ALA A 211 17.06 15.13 -12.15
C ALA A 211 16.47 15.93 -13.33
N PHE A 212 16.70 17.25 -13.39
CA PHE A 212 16.29 18.08 -14.52
C PHE A 212 16.96 17.65 -15.82
N ARG A 213 18.30 17.47 -15.81
CA ARG A 213 19.03 16.99 -16.98
C ARG A 213 18.49 15.66 -17.49
N ARG A 214 18.18 14.71 -16.60
CA ARG A 214 17.55 13.44 -16.98
C ARG A 214 16.15 13.61 -17.54
N ALA A 215 15.36 14.54 -17.03
CA ALA A 215 14.04 14.82 -17.55
C ALA A 215 14.14 15.34 -19.00
N ASP A 216 15.07 16.26 -19.27
CA ASP A 216 15.33 16.80 -20.61
C ASP A 216 15.84 15.72 -21.56
N GLU A 217 16.83 14.92 -21.13
CA GLU A 217 17.36 13.78 -21.91
C GLU A 217 16.25 12.75 -22.22
N LEU A 218 15.39 12.43 -21.25
CA LEU A 218 14.28 11.52 -21.46
C LEU A 218 13.24 12.11 -22.41
N ALA A 219 12.88 13.38 -22.27
CA ALA A 219 11.93 14.07 -23.14
C ALA A 219 12.45 14.08 -24.60
N MET A 220 13.68 14.51 -24.81
CA MET A 220 14.35 14.49 -26.11
C MET A 220 14.38 13.08 -26.72
N ALA A 221 14.73 12.06 -25.91
CA ALA A 221 14.73 10.68 -26.37
C ALA A 221 13.33 10.14 -26.71
N MET A 222 12.30 10.58 -25.99
CA MET A 222 10.91 10.25 -26.27
C MET A 222 10.45 10.90 -27.58
N GLU A 223 10.74 12.18 -27.79
CA GLU A 223 10.44 12.89 -29.03
C GLU A 223 11.15 12.30 -30.25
N ALA A 224 12.43 11.95 -30.11
CA ALA A 224 13.21 11.28 -31.16
C ALA A 224 12.63 9.91 -31.55
N ARG A 225 11.92 9.25 -30.63
CA ARG A 225 11.16 8.00 -30.88
C ARG A 225 9.72 8.27 -31.33
N CYS A 226 9.42 9.50 -31.75
CA CYS A 226 8.11 9.96 -32.19
C CYS A 226 7.01 9.76 -31.13
N TYR A 227 7.35 9.87 -29.83
CA TYR A 227 6.36 9.76 -28.77
C TYR A 227 5.46 11.02 -28.75
N ARG A 228 4.20 10.89 -29.17
CA ARG A 228 3.22 12.00 -29.25
C ARG A 228 2.07 11.95 -28.23
N GLY A 229 2.10 11.02 -27.28
CA GLY A 229 1.08 10.90 -26.22
C GLY A 229 -0.29 10.33 -26.64
N GLY A 230 -0.99 9.77 -25.66
CA GLY A 230 -2.46 9.79 -25.50
C GLY A 230 -3.37 8.92 -26.37
N ASP A 231 -3.22 8.97 -27.69
CA ASP A 231 -4.24 8.46 -28.61
C ASP A 231 -3.66 7.53 -29.69
N ASN A 232 -4.41 6.47 -30.03
CA ASN A 232 -4.04 5.44 -31.02
C ASN A 232 -2.72 4.69 -30.74
N ARG A 233 -2.34 4.53 -29.47
CA ARG A 233 -1.15 3.77 -29.07
C ARG A 233 -1.50 2.32 -28.71
N THR A 234 -0.63 1.39 -29.07
CA THR A 234 -0.68 0.01 -28.60
C THR A 234 0.14 -0.16 -27.31
N LYS A 235 -0.24 -1.11 -26.46
CA LYS A 235 0.52 -1.48 -25.26
C LYS A 235 1.35 -2.73 -25.55
N MET A 236 2.65 -2.69 -25.25
CA MET A 236 3.52 -3.86 -25.40
C MET A 236 3.19 -4.97 -24.39
N LYS A 237 2.82 -4.57 -23.16
CA LYS A 237 2.37 -5.50 -22.12
C LYS A 237 0.88 -5.29 -21.87
N GLU A 238 0.08 -6.19 -22.43
CA GLU A 238 -1.34 -6.25 -22.14
C GLU A 238 -1.60 -7.31 -21.06
N CYS A 239 -2.10 -6.89 -19.90
CA CYS A 239 -2.67 -7.80 -18.92
C CYS A 239 -4.01 -8.33 -19.46
N ILE A 240 -3.99 -9.58 -19.91
CA ILE A 240 -5.16 -10.32 -20.38
C ILE A 240 -5.80 -10.99 -19.16
N MET A 241 -7.10 -10.83 -18.99
CA MET A 241 -7.81 -11.51 -17.91
C MET A 241 -7.85 -13.00 -18.18
N THR A 242 -7.34 -13.77 -17.24
CA THR A 242 -7.32 -15.22 -17.26
C THR A 242 -8.56 -15.78 -16.58
N LYS A 243 -8.85 -17.08 -16.77
CA LYS A 243 -9.95 -17.76 -16.08
C LYS A 243 -9.85 -17.65 -14.55
N ALA A 244 -8.63 -17.57 -14.01
CA ALA A 244 -8.40 -17.39 -12.58
C ALA A 244 -8.90 -16.01 -12.07
N ASP A 245 -8.80 -14.97 -12.90
CA ASP A 245 -9.27 -13.63 -12.57
C ASP A 245 -10.80 -13.58 -12.46
N TYR A 246 -11.50 -14.26 -13.37
CA TYR A 246 -12.96 -14.39 -13.31
C TYR A 246 -13.42 -15.15 -12.06
N ILE A 247 -12.73 -16.26 -11.72
CA ILE A 247 -13.03 -17.00 -10.49
C ILE A 247 -12.81 -16.12 -9.27
N ALA A 248 -11.72 -15.35 -9.22
CA ALA A 248 -11.43 -14.43 -8.13
C ALA A 248 -12.54 -13.37 -7.96
N TYR A 249 -13.06 -12.79 -9.05
CA TYR A 249 -14.22 -11.88 -8.97
C TYR A 249 -15.45 -12.56 -8.39
N VAL A 250 -15.80 -13.77 -8.85
CA VAL A 250 -16.98 -14.48 -8.35
C VAL A 250 -16.82 -14.76 -6.85
N VAL A 251 -15.66 -15.26 -6.42
CA VAL A 251 -15.37 -15.49 -5.01
C VAL A 251 -15.50 -14.21 -4.18
N GLN A 252 -15.03 -13.09 -4.73
CA GLN A 252 -15.08 -11.79 -4.05
C GLN A 252 -16.51 -11.24 -3.92
N VAL A 253 -17.33 -11.38 -4.97
CA VAL A 253 -18.75 -10.99 -4.95
C VAL A 253 -19.52 -11.87 -3.96
N LEU A 254 -19.27 -13.18 -3.96
CA LEU A 254 -19.86 -14.10 -2.99
C LEU A 254 -19.47 -13.75 -1.56
N TYR A 255 -18.19 -13.46 -1.31
CA TYR A 255 -17.70 -13.02 0.00
C TYR A 255 -18.45 -11.77 0.48
N LEU A 256 -18.56 -10.73 -0.37
CA LEU A 256 -19.28 -9.51 0.00
C LEU A 256 -20.78 -9.79 0.23
N GLY A 257 -21.41 -10.58 -0.64
CA GLY A 257 -22.81 -10.97 -0.51
C GLY A 257 -23.10 -11.69 0.80
N ILE A 258 -22.24 -12.62 1.22
CA ILE A 258 -22.35 -13.34 2.49
C ILE A 258 -22.19 -12.38 3.68
N VAL A 259 -21.18 -11.50 3.65
CA VAL A 259 -20.96 -10.53 4.73
C VAL A 259 -22.15 -9.58 4.88
N VAL A 260 -22.72 -9.12 3.77
CA VAL A 260 -23.91 -8.25 3.78
C VAL A 260 -25.13 -9.02 4.26
N PHE A 261 -25.35 -10.25 3.81
CA PHE A 261 -26.49 -11.08 4.25
C PHE A 261 -26.47 -11.31 5.77
N ILE A 262 -25.31 -11.65 6.34
CA ILE A 262 -25.17 -11.87 7.80
C ILE A 262 -25.31 -10.57 8.59
N ARG A 263 -25.18 -9.39 7.95
CA ARG A 263 -25.52 -8.13 8.62
C ARG A 263 -27.02 -7.97 8.81
N PHE A 264 -27.82 -8.43 7.85
CA PHE A 264 -29.29 -8.29 7.87
C PHE A 264 -30.00 -9.39 8.65
N VAL A 265 -29.37 -10.58 8.79
CA VAL A 265 -29.83 -11.68 9.65
C VAL A 265 -29.26 -11.54 11.07
#